data_AF-A0A417CJ36-F1
#
_entry.id   AF-A0A417CJ36-F1
#
_cell.length_a   1.000
_cell.length_b   1.000
_cell.length_c   1.000
_cell.angle_alpha   90.00
_cell.angle_beta   90.00
_cell.angle_gamma   90.00
#
_symmetry.space_group_name_H-M   'P 1'
#
loop_
_entity.id
_entity.type
_entity.pdbx_description
1 polymer ?
#
loop_
_entity_poly.entity_id
_entity_poly.type
_entity_poly.pdbx_seq_one_letter_code
_entity_poly.pdbx_strand_id
1 'polypeptide(L)'
;MTKHRYGKFSDMQMSEIKKTLRGSIFFLLQCADPNTSNKYPGKDVNEIFQNIQYDLDGLNSLLFYPIELVPIIELLEAARVTYNKPDSKFEDYRKLILDAGVAVLKIKED
;
A
#
# COMPACT_ATOMS: atom_id res chain seq x y z
N MET A 1 -16.66 8.44 11.78
CA MET A 1 -17.50 7.58 10.89
C MET A 1 -17.36 8.09 9.47
N THR A 2 -16.48 7.48 8.69
CA THR A 2 -16.10 7.97 7.36
C THR A 2 -17.22 7.87 6.33
N LYS A 3 -17.57 9.01 5.71
CA LYS A 3 -18.49 9.04 4.57
C LYS A 3 -17.86 8.39 3.33
N HIS A 4 -18.65 7.62 2.59
CA HIS A 4 -18.28 7.08 1.28
C HIS A 4 -19.44 7.18 0.29
N ARG A 5 -19.20 6.83 -0.98
CA ARG A 5 -20.16 6.92 -2.10
C ARG A 5 -21.53 6.30 -1.80
N TYR A 6 -21.57 5.25 -0.97
CA TYR A 6 -22.78 4.44 -0.71
C TYR A 6 -23.29 4.53 0.73
N GLY A 7 -22.75 5.43 1.56
CA GLY A 7 -23.14 5.53 2.97
C GLY A 7 -22.00 5.98 3.87
N LYS A 8 -21.81 5.25 4.97
CA LYS A 8 -20.73 5.49 5.95
C LYS A 8 -20.08 4.18 6.39
N PHE A 9 -18.77 4.22 6.54
CA PHE A 9 -18.03 3.22 7.28
C PHE A 9 -18.03 3.59 8.76
N SER A 10 -18.19 2.57 9.60
CA SER A 10 -17.84 2.68 11.02
C SER A 10 -16.32 2.75 11.19
N ASP A 11 -15.88 3.29 12.33
CA ASP A 11 -14.46 3.43 12.62
C ASP A 11 -13.76 2.05 12.67
N MET A 12 -14.47 1.00 13.11
CA MET A 12 -14.00 -0.38 13.06
C MET A 12 -13.78 -0.89 11.62
N GLN A 13 -14.69 -0.57 10.69
CA GLN A 13 -14.52 -0.92 9.27
C GLN A 13 -13.30 -0.20 8.67
N MET A 14 -13.13 1.10 8.98
CA MET A 14 -11.97 1.86 8.52
C MET A 14 -10.66 1.33 9.11
N SER A 15 -10.66 0.94 10.38
CA SER A 15 -9.52 0.33 11.04
C SER A 15 -9.09 -0.98 10.36
N GLU A 16 -10.05 -1.88 10.06
CA GLU A 16 -9.74 -3.13 9.38
C GLU A 16 -9.31 -2.94 7.92
N ILE A 17 -9.86 -1.95 7.20
CA ILE A 17 -9.38 -1.56 5.86
C ILE A 17 -7.92 -1.11 5.94
N LYS A 18 -7.60 -0.18 6.86
CA LYS A 18 -6.23 0.31 7.05
C LYS A 18 -5.27 -0.81 7.40
N LYS A 19 -5.66 -1.71 8.29
CA LYS A 19 -4.87 -2.89 8.69
C LYS A 19 -4.60 -3.83 7.53
N THR A 20 -5.63 -4.13 6.72
CA THR A 20 -5.52 -4.99 5.53
C THR A 20 -4.58 -4.37 4.50
N LEU A 21 -4.78 -3.10 4.17
CA LEU A 21 -3.94 -2.36 3.23
C LEU A 21 -2.47 -2.32 3.70
N ARG A 22 -2.22 -2.03 4.98
CA ARG A 22 -0.86 -2.08 5.55
C ARG A 22 -0.25 -3.47 5.48
N GLY A 23 -1.03 -4.51 5.74
CA GLY A 23 -0.61 -5.90 5.61
C GLY A 23 -0.12 -6.22 4.20
N SER A 24 -0.91 -5.84 3.18
CA SER A 24 -0.54 -6.01 1.78
C SER A 24 0.71 -5.21 1.40
N ILE A 25 0.81 -3.96 1.85
CA ILE A 25 2.00 -3.12 1.63
C ILE A 25 3.24 -3.75 2.28
N PHE A 26 3.16 -4.23 3.52
CA PHE A 26 4.31 -4.86 4.17
C PHE A 26 4.64 -6.25 3.60
N PHE A 27 3.68 -6.93 2.98
CA PHE A 27 3.92 -8.19 2.28
C PHE A 27 4.87 -8.01 1.07
N LEU A 28 4.88 -6.82 0.44
CA LEU A 28 5.87 -6.46 -0.58
C LEU A 28 7.31 -6.52 -0.06
N LEU A 29 7.56 -6.28 1.23
CA LEU A 29 8.91 -6.47 1.81
C LEU A 29 9.29 -7.94 1.78
N GLN A 30 8.38 -8.82 2.15
CA GLN A 30 8.65 -10.26 2.24
C GLN A 30 8.90 -10.89 0.87
N CYS A 31 8.22 -10.38 -0.17
CA CYS A 31 8.40 -10.89 -1.53
C CYS A 31 9.66 -10.34 -2.21
N ALA A 32 10.13 -9.15 -1.83
CA ALA A 32 11.27 -8.50 -2.46
C ALA A 32 12.60 -8.67 -1.70
N ASP A 33 12.58 -8.97 -0.40
CA ASP A 33 13.80 -9.13 0.41
C ASP A 33 14.58 -10.37 -0.05
N PRO A 34 15.88 -10.24 -0.42
CA PRO A 34 16.71 -11.39 -0.79
C PRO A 34 16.78 -12.49 0.27
N ASN A 35 16.56 -12.16 1.55
CA ASN A 35 16.63 -13.10 2.67
C ASN A 35 15.32 -13.85 2.93
N THR A 36 14.19 -13.37 2.40
CA THR A 36 12.87 -13.98 2.67
C THR A 36 12.06 -14.32 1.42
N SER A 37 12.38 -13.74 0.26
CA SER A 37 11.69 -13.96 -1.03
C SER A 37 11.63 -15.42 -1.45
N ASN A 38 12.65 -16.22 -1.10
CA ASN A 38 12.66 -17.67 -1.35
C ASN A 38 11.52 -18.44 -0.68
N LYS A 39 10.86 -17.87 0.35
CA LYS A 39 9.69 -18.47 1.03
C LYS A 39 8.39 -18.22 0.28
N TYR A 40 8.40 -17.40 -0.76
CA TYR A 40 7.22 -16.98 -1.52
C TYR A 40 7.37 -17.30 -3.02
N PRO A 41 7.59 -18.58 -3.39
CA PRO A 41 7.78 -18.95 -4.79
C PRO A 41 6.53 -18.61 -5.62
N GLY A 42 6.75 -18.10 -6.83
CA GLY A 42 5.68 -17.72 -7.76
C GLY A 42 4.95 -16.42 -7.40
N LYS A 43 5.42 -15.66 -6.40
CA LYS A 43 4.92 -14.31 -6.14
C LYS A 43 5.71 -13.28 -6.94
N ASP A 44 5.03 -12.62 -7.87
CA ASP A 44 5.56 -11.49 -8.62
C ASP A 44 5.32 -10.19 -7.84
N VAL A 45 6.39 -9.46 -7.53
CA VAL A 45 6.31 -8.21 -6.77
C VAL A 45 5.56 -7.12 -7.53
N ASN A 46 5.73 -7.02 -8.85
CA ASN A 46 5.03 -6.05 -9.68
C ASN A 46 3.52 -6.36 -9.78
N GLU A 47 3.14 -7.63 -9.84
CA GLU A 47 1.74 -8.04 -9.76
C GLU A 47 1.11 -7.65 -8.41
N ILE A 48 1.84 -7.84 -7.31
CA ILE A 48 1.38 -7.42 -5.98
C ILE A 48 1.22 -5.89 -5.92
N PHE A 49 2.16 -5.13 -6.47
CA PHE A 49 2.02 -3.67 -6.58
C PHE A 49 0.76 -3.28 -7.34
N GLN A 50 0.52 -3.88 -8.51
CA GLN A 50 -0.64 -3.59 -9.34
C GLN A 50 -1.95 -3.88 -8.61
N ASN A 51 -2.03 -5.00 -7.88
CA ASN A 51 -3.19 -5.35 -7.08
C ASN A 51 -3.45 -4.31 -5.96
N ILE A 52 -2.41 -3.89 -5.23
CA ILE A 52 -2.54 -2.86 -4.19
C ILE A 52 -2.97 -1.52 -4.79
N GLN A 53 -2.41 -1.13 -5.94
CA GLN A 53 -2.78 0.10 -6.64
C GLN A 53 -4.24 0.07 -7.12
N TYR A 54 -4.72 -1.08 -7.60
CA TYR A 54 -6.11 -1.29 -7.98
C TYR A 54 -7.06 -1.14 -6.78
N ASP A 55 -6.75 -1.78 -5.66
CA ASP A 55 -7.53 -1.64 -4.42
C ASP A 55 -7.54 -0.19 -3.90
N LEU A 56 -6.40 0.49 -3.99
CA LEU A 56 -6.27 1.90 -3.63
C LEU A 56 -7.11 2.81 -4.52
N ASP A 57 -7.14 2.59 -5.83
CA ASP A 57 -7.97 3.39 -6.74
C ASP A 57 -9.47 3.20 -6.43
N GLY A 58 -9.87 1.96 -6.15
CA GLY A 58 -11.22 1.64 -5.68
C GLY A 58 -11.58 2.39 -4.39
N LEU A 59 -10.68 2.34 -3.39
CA LEU A 59 -10.86 3.05 -2.11
C LEU A 59 -10.89 4.58 -2.31
N ASN A 60 -10.01 5.11 -3.17
CA ASN A 60 -9.92 6.54 -3.50
C ASN A 60 -11.23 7.05 -4.09
N SER A 61 -11.74 6.33 -5.08
CA SER A 61 -13.03 6.61 -5.72
C SER A 61 -14.22 6.47 -4.76
N LEU A 62 -14.15 5.52 -3.82
CA LEU A 62 -15.19 5.25 -2.82
C LEU A 62 -15.25 6.35 -1.75
N LEU A 63 -14.09 6.88 -1.33
CA LEU A 63 -13.94 7.91 -0.30
C LEU A 63 -13.94 9.35 -0.84
N PHE A 64 -14.28 9.56 -2.12
CA PHE A 64 -14.30 10.87 -2.76
C PHE A 64 -12.92 11.56 -2.86
N TYR A 65 -11.90 10.79 -3.19
CA TYR A 65 -10.54 11.28 -3.47
C TYR A 65 -9.88 12.02 -2.31
N PRO A 66 -9.78 11.43 -1.11
CA PRO A 66 -9.18 12.08 0.05
C PRO A 66 -7.68 12.33 -0.17
N ILE A 67 -7.22 13.51 0.24
CA ILE A 67 -5.82 13.94 0.08
C ILE A 67 -4.84 13.00 0.79
N GLU A 68 -5.30 12.33 1.85
CA GLU A 68 -4.53 11.37 2.64
C GLU A 68 -4.11 10.11 1.85
N LEU A 69 -4.79 9.80 0.73
CA LEU A 69 -4.38 8.68 -0.14
C LEU A 69 -3.22 9.04 -1.08
N VAL A 70 -3.01 10.33 -1.39
CA VAL A 70 -1.97 10.78 -2.32
C VAL A 70 -0.58 10.32 -1.89
N PRO A 71 -0.13 10.50 -0.63
CA PRO A 71 1.19 10.03 -0.21
C PRO A 71 1.37 8.51 -0.33
N ILE A 72 0.30 7.73 -0.11
CA ILE A 72 0.36 6.26 -0.20
C ILE A 72 0.60 5.84 -1.65
N ILE A 73 -0.16 6.43 -2.58
CA ILE A 73 -0.04 6.17 -4.02
C ILE A 73 1.35 6.59 -4.52
N GLU A 74 1.80 7.79 -4.15
CA GLU A 74 3.12 8.32 -4.53
C GLU A 74 4.26 7.41 -4.04
N LEU A 75 4.24 7.03 -2.75
CA LEU A 75 5.29 6.20 -2.16
C LEU A 75 5.31 4.79 -2.75
N LEU A 76 4.15 4.21 -3.04
CA LEU A 76 4.07 2.90 -3.69
C LEU A 76 4.59 2.95 -5.13
N GLU A 77 4.27 3.99 -5.89
CA GLU A 77 4.81 4.13 -7.25
C GLU A 77 6.33 4.37 -7.22
N ALA A 78 6.83 5.20 -6.30
CA ALA A 78 8.25 5.38 -6.08
C ALA A 78 8.94 4.07 -5.69
N ALA A 79 8.32 3.25 -4.83
CA ALA A 79 8.84 1.94 -4.44
C ALA A 79 8.90 0.99 -5.64
N ARG A 80 7.83 0.93 -6.45
CA ARG A 80 7.76 0.10 -7.66
C ARG A 80 8.83 0.50 -8.68
N VAL A 81 8.99 1.80 -8.93
CA VAL A 81 10.04 2.33 -9.81
C VAL A 81 11.43 1.99 -9.25
N THR A 82 11.62 2.11 -7.93
CA THR A 82 12.89 1.77 -7.28
C THR A 82 13.20 0.29 -7.42
N TYR A 83 12.24 -0.60 -7.13
CA TYR A 83 12.39 -2.06 -7.25
C TYR A 83 12.83 -2.50 -8.65
N ASN A 84 12.31 -1.87 -9.70
CA ASN A 84 12.61 -2.22 -11.09
C ASN A 84 13.91 -1.59 -11.62
N LYS A 85 14.62 -0.76 -10.84
CA LYS A 85 15.91 -0.21 -11.25
C LYS A 85 17.01 -1.26 -11.06
N PRO A 86 17.86 -1.53 -12.07
CA PRO A 86 18.91 -2.55 -12.02
C PRO A 86 19.88 -2.40 -10.84
N ASP A 87 20.22 -1.16 -10.48
CA ASP A 87 21.23 -0.84 -9.46
C ASP A 87 20.61 -0.34 -8.14
N SER A 88 19.32 -0.59 -7.92
CA SER A 88 18.65 -0.16 -6.69
C SER A 88 19.12 -0.96 -5.48
N LYS A 89 19.29 -0.27 -4.36
CA LYS A 89 19.53 -0.92 -3.07
C LYS A 89 18.20 -1.30 -2.45
N PHE A 90 18.12 -2.52 -1.90
CA PHE A 90 16.91 -2.99 -1.24
C PHE A 90 16.50 -2.07 -0.08
N GLU A 91 17.46 -1.41 0.58
CA GLU A 91 17.22 -0.45 1.66
C GLU A 91 16.38 0.75 1.21
N ASP A 92 16.62 1.26 0.00
CA ASP A 92 15.88 2.41 -0.56
C ASP A 92 14.43 2.01 -0.83
N TYR A 93 14.23 0.85 -1.44
CA TYR A 93 12.91 0.23 -1.62
C TYR A 93 12.20 0.01 -0.28
N ARG A 94 12.89 -0.62 0.67
CA ARG A 94 12.35 -0.96 1.99
C ARG A 94 11.87 0.27 2.72
N LYS A 95 12.64 1.37 2.68
CA LYS A 95 12.25 2.64 3.28
C LYS A 95 10.92 3.14 2.70
N LEU A 96 10.78 3.14 1.37
CA LEU A 96 9.56 3.61 0.70
C LEU A 96 8.34 2.76 1.08
N ILE A 97 8.49 1.43 1.15
CA ILE A 97 7.40 0.54 1.58
C ILE A 97 6.99 0.79 3.05
N LEU A 98 7.97 0.98 3.95
CA LEU A 98 7.69 1.30 5.35
C LEU A 98 6.97 2.65 5.49
N ASP A 99 7.45 3.66 4.77
CA ASP A 99 6.86 5.01 4.75
C ASP A 99 5.41 4.96 4.19
N ALA A 100 5.16 4.18 3.12
CA ALA A 100 3.83 3.95 2.57
C ALA A 100 2.89 3.31 3.59
N GLY A 101 3.35 2.26 4.28
CA GLY A 101 2.58 1.59 5.32
C GLY A 101 2.29 2.48 6.53
N VAL A 102 3.15 3.46 6.85
CA VAL A 102 2.87 4.50 7.86
C VAL A 102 1.85 5.51 7.35
N ALA A 103 1.93 5.92 6.08
CA ALA A 103 1.00 6.88 5.48
C ALA A 103 -0.46 6.40 5.52
N VAL A 104 -0.72 5.09 5.43
CA VAL A 104 -2.06 4.50 5.60
C VAL A 104 -2.72 4.88 6.93
N LEU A 105 -1.94 5.04 8.00
CA LEU A 105 -2.48 5.43 9.31
C LEU A 105 -3.04 6.85 9.34
N LYS A 106 -2.68 7.68 8.36
CA LYS A 106 -3.11 9.07 8.26
C LYS A 106 -4.45 9.24 7.58
N ILE A 107 -5.02 8.19 6.96
CA ILE A 107 -6.37 8.24 6.37
C ILE A 107 -7.36 8.60 7.48
N LYS A 108 -8.00 9.75 7.34
CA LYS A 108 -8.94 10.30 8.32
C LYS A 108 -10.21 9.46 8.45
N GLU A 109 -10.74 9.44 9.66
CA GLU A 109 -11.96 8.74 10.05
C GLU A 109 -13.12 9.70 10.35
N ASP A 110 -13.17 10.85 9.65
CA ASP A 110 -14.17 11.91 9.89
C ASP A 110 -15.61 11.36 9.79
#